data_AF-A0A257HGC9-F1
#
_entry.id   AF-A0A257HGC9-F1
#
_cell.length_a   1.000
_cell.length_b   1.000
_cell.length_c   1.000
_cell.angle_alpha   90.00
_cell.angle_beta   90.00
_cell.angle_gamma   90.00
#
_symmetry.space_group_name_H-M   'P 1'
#
loop_
_entity.id
_entity.type
_entity.pdbx_description
1 polymer ?
#
loop_
_entity_poly.entity_id
_entity_poly.type
_entity_poly.pdbx_seq_one_letter_code
_entity_poly.pdbx_strand_id
1 'polypeptide(L)'
;MRHALEARLRQGWDKEENRMSDSASAMSKPGRDVRLDFFRGLAMFIIFIAHMPANSWFLFIPARFGFSSAGELFVFCSGLASSFAFGRVFIKEGWLAGTRRILYRIWQVYWAHIGLALVLITVSVIGLNITGNDYPRAIGLEWFFAHAGEGLLKLMTLSFTPTFLDILPMYLVLLAMVPVMMGLAMLSRLLPLLAMALMWFAVQIYGVNLPGGQMPGMVWFFDPFAWQLVFFTGFAFGMRWIPVPTFERGALFWLCVAFLLASVPVNFWAFTDNVAALADIHNWFVPEDGKTHLVLPLYLHFLSCAYVVLTLVDPIKARLIEVRPVILVGQQALATFMASIILAWVGGMVLDQIGRSEVALALVNLAGVAGLVIVALIARGYKSGPAGKGKMKVARAQESAMAGSAPRLSPQPAE
;
A
#
# COMPACT_ATOMS: atom_id res chain seq x y z
N MET A 1 -16.39 24.99 -38.06
CA MET A 1 -16.50 23.58 -37.64
C MET A 1 -15.87 23.29 -36.27
N ARG A 2 -14.62 23.72 -35.98
CA ARG A 2 -14.00 23.61 -34.63
C ARG A 2 -14.76 24.34 -33.51
N HIS A 3 -15.18 25.59 -33.75
CA HIS A 3 -15.97 26.36 -32.76
C HIS A 3 -17.33 25.72 -32.41
N ALA A 4 -17.98 25.08 -33.37
CA ALA A 4 -19.27 24.40 -33.14
C ALA A 4 -19.10 23.10 -32.33
N LEU A 5 -17.95 22.43 -32.48
CA LEU A 5 -17.59 21.23 -31.71
C LEU A 5 -17.23 21.61 -30.26
N GLU A 6 -16.45 22.68 -30.06
CA GLU A 6 -16.11 23.19 -28.73
C GLU A 6 -17.34 23.69 -27.97
N ALA A 7 -18.28 24.35 -28.65
CA ALA A 7 -19.54 24.80 -28.04
C ALA A 7 -20.43 23.62 -27.59
N ARG A 8 -20.49 22.54 -28.39
CA ARG A 8 -21.22 21.32 -28.02
C ARG A 8 -20.57 20.55 -26.87
N LEU A 9 -19.23 20.53 -26.80
CA LEU A 9 -18.48 19.91 -25.71
C LEU A 9 -18.64 20.68 -24.40
N ARG A 10 -18.66 22.02 -24.44
CA ARG A 10 -18.93 22.87 -23.27
C ARG A 10 -20.37 22.69 -22.76
N GLN A 11 -21.36 22.69 -23.64
CA GLN A 11 -22.76 22.46 -23.24
C GLN A 11 -23.01 21.06 -22.63
N GLY A 12 -22.28 20.03 -23.07
CA GLY A 12 -22.32 18.71 -22.46
C GLY A 12 -21.74 18.72 -21.04
N TRP A 13 -20.60 19.38 -20.86
CA TRP A 13 -19.92 19.52 -19.58
C TRP A 13 -20.74 20.32 -18.55
N ASP A 14 -21.33 21.43 -18.98
CA ASP A 14 -22.15 22.31 -18.10
C ASP A 14 -23.43 21.60 -17.62
N LYS A 15 -24.02 20.73 -18.45
CA LYS A 15 -25.19 19.91 -18.06
C LYS A 15 -24.81 18.80 -17.07
N GLU A 16 -23.63 18.21 -17.21
CA GLU A 16 -23.12 17.20 -16.27
C GLU A 16 -22.75 17.86 -14.92
N GLU A 17 -22.13 19.04 -14.97
CA GLU A 17 -21.72 19.83 -13.80
C GLU A 17 -22.92 20.32 -12.99
N ASN A 18 -24.01 20.76 -13.64
CA ASN A 18 -25.24 21.13 -12.94
C ASN A 18 -25.96 19.93 -12.30
N ARG A 19 -25.95 18.74 -12.92
CA ARG A 19 -26.45 17.51 -12.26
C ARG A 19 -25.56 17.11 -11.06
N MET A 20 -24.27 17.37 -11.15
CA MET A 20 -23.33 17.13 -10.04
C MET A 20 -23.49 18.16 -8.92
N SER A 21 -23.79 19.44 -9.23
CA SER A 21 -23.97 20.51 -8.25
C SER A 21 -25.31 20.44 -7.52
N ASP A 22 -26.39 20.05 -8.19
CA ASP A 22 -27.71 19.87 -7.56
C ASP A 22 -27.73 18.67 -6.61
N SER A 23 -26.90 17.65 -6.86
CA SER A 23 -26.65 16.56 -5.89
C SER A 23 -25.75 16.97 -4.72
N ALA A 24 -25.05 18.10 -4.83
CA ALA A 24 -24.04 18.56 -3.87
C ALA A 24 -24.61 19.55 -2.82
N SER A 25 -25.83 20.05 -2.97
CA SER A 25 -26.42 21.00 -2.00
C SER A 25 -26.96 20.33 -0.71
N ALA A 26 -26.94 18.99 -0.62
CA ALA A 26 -27.43 18.24 0.54
C ALA A 26 -26.34 17.44 1.30
N MET A 27 -25.04 17.77 1.17
CA MET A 27 -23.99 16.98 1.81
C MET A 27 -22.92 17.82 2.52
N SER A 28 -22.90 17.71 3.85
CA SER A 28 -21.72 17.94 4.68
C SER A 28 -20.48 17.26 4.07
N LYS A 29 -19.30 17.92 4.15
CA LYS A 29 -17.96 17.46 3.70
C LYS A 29 -17.90 15.97 3.31
N PRO A 30 -17.51 15.60 2.07
CA PRO A 30 -17.46 14.20 1.66
C PRO A 30 -16.62 13.39 2.64
N GLY A 31 -17.29 12.49 3.37
CA GLY A 31 -16.71 11.72 4.46
C GLY A 31 -15.61 10.80 3.96
N ARG A 32 -14.51 10.73 4.71
CA ARG A 32 -13.45 9.73 4.53
C ARG A 32 -14.05 8.33 4.67
N ASP A 33 -13.78 7.43 3.73
CA ASP A 33 -14.29 6.06 3.80
C ASP A 33 -13.65 5.30 4.97
N VAL A 34 -14.46 5.01 5.99
CA VAL A 34 -14.03 4.35 7.24
C VAL A 34 -13.52 2.93 6.97
N ARG A 35 -14.03 2.25 5.94
CA ARG A 35 -13.57 0.90 5.57
C ARG A 35 -12.11 0.91 5.17
N LEU A 36 -11.70 1.91 4.40
CA LEU A 36 -10.31 2.06 3.97
C LEU A 36 -9.38 2.20 5.17
N ASP A 37 -9.73 3.05 6.14
CA ASP A 37 -8.93 3.19 7.36
C ASP A 37 -8.93 1.91 8.19
N PHE A 38 -10.07 1.22 8.31
CA PHE A 38 -10.16 -0.04 9.04
C PHE A 38 -9.22 -1.11 8.47
N PHE A 39 -9.32 -1.38 7.16
CA PHE A 39 -8.52 -2.42 6.52
C PHE A 39 -7.03 -2.07 6.47
N ARG A 40 -6.68 -0.78 6.33
CA ARG A 40 -5.30 -0.33 6.47
C ARG A 40 -4.77 -0.59 7.88
N GLY A 41 -5.58 -0.30 8.90
CA GLY A 41 -5.22 -0.57 10.30
C GLY A 41 -5.03 -2.05 10.58
N LEU A 42 -5.95 -2.89 10.10
CA LEU A 42 -5.87 -4.34 10.21
C LEU A 42 -4.59 -4.87 9.54
N ALA A 43 -4.27 -4.38 8.34
CA ALA A 43 -3.03 -4.75 7.64
C ALA A 43 -1.78 -4.43 8.47
N MET A 44 -1.73 -3.27 9.16
CA MET A 44 -0.57 -2.91 10.00
C MET A 44 -0.36 -3.90 11.16
N PHE A 45 -1.43 -4.34 11.82
CA PHE A 45 -1.31 -5.32 12.90
C PHE A 45 -0.87 -6.70 12.37
N ILE A 46 -1.43 -7.13 11.24
CA ILE A 46 -1.02 -8.40 10.62
C ILE A 46 0.45 -8.34 10.18
N ILE A 47 0.89 -7.23 9.57
CA ILE A 47 2.29 -7.03 9.16
C ILE A 47 3.21 -7.10 10.38
N PHE A 48 2.88 -6.41 11.47
CA PHE A 48 3.66 -6.50 12.72
C PHE A 48 3.83 -7.94 13.21
N ILE A 49 2.73 -8.70 13.33
CA ILE A 49 2.77 -10.11 13.76
C ILE A 49 3.63 -10.92 12.79
N ALA A 50 3.46 -10.70 11.48
CA ALA A 50 4.09 -11.48 10.43
C ALA A 50 5.60 -11.24 10.27
N HIS A 51 6.10 -10.09 10.74
CA HIS A 51 7.49 -9.70 10.60
C HIS A 51 8.28 -9.88 11.90
N MET A 52 7.64 -10.35 12.97
CA MET A 52 8.33 -10.70 14.21
C MET A 52 8.99 -12.07 14.06
N PRO A 53 10.33 -12.18 14.18
CA PRO A 53 11.04 -13.44 14.04
C PRO A 53 10.53 -14.51 14.99
N ALA A 54 10.34 -15.74 14.49
CA ALA A 54 9.91 -16.92 15.26
C ALA A 54 8.73 -16.67 16.23
N ASN A 55 7.72 -15.93 15.75
CA ASN A 55 6.47 -15.65 16.45
C ASN A 55 5.41 -16.71 16.14
N SER A 56 4.90 -17.46 17.12
CA SER A 56 3.90 -18.52 16.90
C SER A 56 2.61 -18.00 16.26
N TRP A 57 2.22 -16.75 16.54
CA TRP A 57 1.00 -16.13 15.99
C TRP A 57 1.05 -15.98 14.46
N PHE A 58 2.25 -15.99 13.85
CA PHE A 58 2.45 -16.03 12.42
C PHE A 58 1.78 -17.23 11.73
N LEU A 59 1.62 -18.35 12.44
CA LEU A 59 0.99 -19.56 11.92
C LEU A 59 -0.54 -19.43 11.78
N PHE A 60 -1.12 -18.36 12.32
CA PHE A 60 -2.56 -18.14 12.38
C PHE A 60 -3.02 -16.80 11.77
N ILE A 61 -2.12 -16.09 11.07
CA ILE A 61 -2.52 -14.91 10.29
C ILE A 61 -3.30 -15.33 9.02
N PRO A 62 -4.13 -14.45 8.43
CA PRO A 62 -4.93 -14.79 7.25
C PRO A 62 -4.13 -15.37 6.07
N ALA A 63 -2.86 -14.97 5.91
CA ALA A 63 -1.95 -15.46 4.86
C ALA A 63 -1.61 -16.96 4.98
N ARG A 64 -2.01 -17.63 6.06
CA ARG A 64 -1.82 -19.08 6.29
C ARG A 64 -3.02 -19.89 5.82
N PHE A 65 -4.13 -19.25 5.51
CA PHE A 65 -5.37 -19.91 5.12
C PHE A 65 -5.68 -19.75 3.62
N GLY A 66 -4.73 -19.24 2.84
CA GLY A 66 -4.91 -19.02 1.41
C GLY A 66 -3.70 -18.38 0.73
N PHE A 67 -3.81 -18.14 -0.57
CA PHE A 67 -2.66 -17.74 -1.40
C PHE A 67 -2.18 -16.30 -1.15
N SER A 68 -3.12 -15.38 -0.90
CA SER A 68 -2.80 -13.96 -0.72
C SER A 68 -2.46 -13.60 0.72
N SER A 69 -1.72 -12.52 0.92
CA SER A 69 -1.28 -12.03 2.22
C SER A 69 -1.83 -10.64 2.57
N ALA A 70 -1.35 -10.08 3.70
CA ALA A 70 -1.58 -8.68 4.03
C ALA A 70 -0.88 -7.70 3.08
N GLY A 71 0.10 -8.16 2.28
CA GLY A 71 0.77 -7.36 1.25
C GLY A 71 -0.20 -6.87 0.20
N GLU A 72 -1.01 -7.75 -0.38
CA GLU A 72 -2.00 -7.43 -1.39
C GLU A 72 -3.05 -6.44 -0.85
N LEU A 73 -3.50 -6.66 0.39
CA LEU A 73 -4.39 -5.73 1.09
C LEU A 73 -3.76 -4.34 1.24
N PHE A 74 -2.51 -4.28 1.70
CA PHE A 74 -1.79 -3.03 1.88
C PHE A 74 -1.57 -2.27 0.57
N VAL A 75 -1.19 -2.98 -0.50
CA VAL A 75 -0.92 -2.41 -1.82
C VAL A 75 -2.22 -1.93 -2.48
N PHE A 76 -3.29 -2.72 -2.43
CA PHE A 76 -4.61 -2.33 -2.92
C PHE A 76 -5.15 -1.09 -2.19
N CYS A 77 -5.11 -1.08 -0.86
CA CYS A 77 -5.52 0.07 -0.07
C CYS A 77 -4.64 1.31 -0.32
N SER A 78 -3.37 1.11 -0.68
CA SER A 78 -2.47 2.21 -1.06
C SER A 78 -2.83 2.78 -2.43
N GLY A 79 -3.23 1.94 -3.39
CA GLY A 79 -3.78 2.37 -4.68
C GLY A 79 -5.06 3.18 -4.54
N LEU A 80 -6.03 2.63 -3.80
CA LEU A 80 -7.30 3.30 -3.53
C LEU A 80 -7.10 4.64 -2.79
N ALA A 81 -6.25 4.68 -1.77
CA ALA A 81 -5.91 5.94 -1.09
C ALA A 81 -5.22 6.94 -2.03
N SER A 82 -4.34 6.46 -2.91
CA SER A 82 -3.62 7.30 -3.88
C SER A 82 -4.54 7.92 -4.92
N SER A 83 -5.59 7.22 -5.37
CA SER A 83 -6.60 7.82 -6.26
C SER A 83 -7.33 8.99 -5.59
N PHE A 84 -7.64 8.89 -4.29
CA PHE A 84 -8.29 9.98 -3.56
C PHE A 84 -7.34 11.14 -3.26
N ALA A 85 -6.07 10.85 -2.99
CA ALA A 85 -5.07 11.86 -2.64
C ALA A 85 -4.49 12.62 -3.84
N PHE A 86 -4.32 11.93 -4.98
CA PHE A 86 -3.61 12.46 -6.15
C PHE A 86 -4.48 12.47 -7.40
N GLY A 87 -5.30 11.45 -7.65
CA GLY A 87 -6.10 11.36 -8.88
C GLY A 87 -7.01 12.56 -9.11
N ARG A 88 -7.65 13.10 -8.06
CA ARG A 88 -8.46 14.32 -8.15
C ARG A 88 -7.64 15.57 -8.51
N VAL A 89 -6.36 15.63 -8.16
CA VAL A 89 -5.48 16.76 -8.45
C VAL A 89 -5.16 16.81 -9.94
N PHE A 90 -4.89 15.66 -10.56
CA PHE A 90 -4.73 15.58 -12.01
C PHE A 90 -5.95 16.08 -12.78
N ILE A 91 -7.17 15.82 -12.26
CA ILE A 91 -8.42 16.26 -12.88
C ILE A 91 -8.67 17.76 -12.65
N LYS A 92 -8.51 18.25 -11.41
CA LYS A 92 -8.92 19.61 -11.03
C LYS A 92 -7.85 20.68 -11.22
N GLU A 93 -6.59 20.33 -10.96
CA GLU A 93 -5.44 21.25 -10.95
C GLU A 93 -4.49 21.00 -12.13
N GLY A 94 -4.78 19.98 -12.94
CA GLY A 94 -4.04 19.64 -14.14
C GLY A 94 -2.85 18.72 -13.91
N TRP A 95 -2.27 18.28 -15.03
CA TRP A 95 -1.24 17.25 -15.07
C TRP A 95 0.03 17.59 -14.29
N LEU A 96 0.51 18.82 -14.43
CA LEU A 96 1.76 19.27 -13.80
C LEU A 96 1.61 19.34 -12.28
N ALA A 97 0.48 19.85 -11.78
CA ALA A 97 0.18 19.90 -10.35
C ALA A 97 0.09 18.48 -9.75
N GLY A 98 -0.60 17.57 -10.44
CA GLY A 98 -0.68 16.15 -10.07
C GLY A 98 0.69 15.50 -9.99
N THR A 99 1.52 15.67 -11.03
CA THR A 99 2.88 15.12 -11.10
C THR A 99 3.77 15.66 -10.00
N ARG A 100 3.77 16.98 -9.75
CA ARG A 100 4.54 17.60 -8.65
C ARG A 100 4.15 17.02 -7.28
N ARG A 101 2.85 16.81 -7.05
CA ARG A 101 2.35 16.24 -5.80
C ARG A 101 2.77 14.79 -5.61
N ILE A 102 2.80 14.01 -6.69
CA ILE A 102 3.35 12.65 -6.72
C ILE A 102 4.85 12.66 -6.40
N LEU A 103 5.64 13.52 -7.05
CA LEU A 103 7.09 13.62 -6.80
C LEU A 103 7.39 13.99 -5.35
N TYR A 104 6.63 14.93 -4.77
CA TYR A 104 6.76 15.26 -3.35
C TYR A 104 6.42 14.06 -2.45
N ARG A 105 5.43 13.26 -2.82
CA ARG A 105 5.10 12.04 -2.07
C ARG A 105 6.19 10.98 -2.18
N ILE A 106 6.76 10.78 -3.37
CA ILE A 106 7.89 9.89 -3.62
C ILE A 106 9.06 10.31 -2.73
N TRP A 107 9.40 11.61 -2.71
CA TRP A 107 10.45 12.15 -1.83
C TRP A 107 10.23 11.80 -0.35
N GLN A 108 9.01 11.99 0.17
CA GLN A 108 8.68 11.66 1.56
C GLN A 108 8.86 10.17 1.87
N VAL A 109 8.39 9.30 0.98
CA VAL A 109 8.44 7.85 1.18
C VAL A 109 9.86 7.33 1.01
N TYR A 110 10.63 7.89 0.08
CA TYR A 110 12.04 7.56 -0.12
C TYR A 110 12.84 7.82 1.16
N TRP A 111 12.76 9.02 1.73
CA TRP A 111 13.47 9.31 2.97
C TRP A 111 12.93 8.56 4.19
N ALA A 112 11.64 8.22 4.20
CA ALA A 112 11.09 7.33 5.21
C ALA A 112 11.68 5.91 5.11
N HIS A 113 11.85 5.39 3.89
CA HIS A 113 12.50 4.09 3.64
C HIS A 113 13.97 4.12 4.05
N ILE A 114 14.75 5.12 3.60
CA ILE A 114 16.17 5.26 3.97
C ILE A 114 16.31 5.40 5.50
N GLY A 115 15.50 6.24 6.14
CA GLY A 115 15.51 6.39 7.60
C GLY A 115 15.17 5.09 8.32
N LEU A 116 14.19 4.33 7.85
CA LEU A 116 13.83 3.02 8.41
C LEU A 116 14.97 2.01 8.26
N ALA A 117 15.63 1.96 7.11
CA ALA A 117 16.80 1.09 6.89
C ALA A 117 17.94 1.42 7.86
N LEU A 118 18.28 2.70 8.02
CA LEU A 118 19.31 3.14 8.95
C LEU A 118 18.96 2.79 10.40
N VAL A 119 17.69 2.94 10.80
CA VAL A 119 17.24 2.56 12.15
C VAL A 119 17.36 1.06 12.36
N LEU A 120 16.94 0.23 11.39
CA LEU A 120 17.07 -1.23 11.49
C LEU A 120 18.54 -1.68 11.58
N ILE A 121 19.41 -1.14 10.71
CA ILE A 121 20.86 -1.39 10.77
C ILE A 121 21.39 -1.04 12.15
N THR A 122 21.07 0.15 12.65
CA THR A 122 21.53 0.65 13.95
C THR A 122 21.05 -0.24 15.10
N VAL A 123 19.76 -0.55 15.14
CA VAL A 123 19.17 -1.40 16.20
C VAL A 123 19.74 -2.81 16.15
N SER A 124 19.99 -3.38 14.96
CA SER A 124 20.65 -4.69 14.83
C SER A 124 22.08 -4.68 15.37
N VAL A 125 22.86 -3.63 15.09
CA VAL A 125 24.23 -3.50 15.62
C VAL A 125 24.21 -3.30 17.13
N ILE A 126 23.29 -2.48 17.66
CA ILE A 126 23.09 -2.32 19.11
C ILE A 126 22.73 -3.66 19.75
N GLY A 127 21.79 -4.41 19.16
CA GLY A 127 21.38 -5.72 19.65
C GLY A 127 22.55 -6.72 19.69
N LEU A 128 23.39 -6.74 18.65
CA LEU A 128 24.61 -7.55 18.62
C LEU A 128 25.55 -7.18 19.77
N ASN A 129 25.82 -5.89 19.98
CA ASN A 129 26.72 -5.44 21.05
C ASN A 129 26.19 -5.73 22.46
N ILE A 130 24.88 -5.73 22.66
CA ILE A 130 24.27 -5.98 23.97
C ILE A 130 24.11 -7.48 24.27
N THR A 131 23.75 -8.27 23.27
CA THR A 131 23.32 -9.67 23.47
C THR A 131 24.29 -10.72 22.93
N GLY A 132 25.21 -10.33 22.04
CA GLY A 132 26.09 -11.24 21.31
C GLY A 132 25.45 -11.95 20.11
N ASN A 133 24.13 -11.82 19.91
CA ASN A 133 23.43 -12.43 18.77
C ASN A 133 23.67 -11.64 17.47
N ASP A 134 23.94 -12.34 16.37
CA ASP A 134 24.21 -11.73 15.05
C ASP A 134 22.93 -11.28 14.32
N TYR A 135 22.27 -10.27 14.89
CA TYR A 135 21.10 -9.63 14.28
C TYR A 135 21.39 -8.95 12.94
N PRO A 136 22.55 -8.34 12.69
CA PRO A 136 22.84 -7.77 11.37
C PRO A 136 22.80 -8.82 10.25
N ARG A 137 23.38 -10.00 10.48
CA ARG A 137 23.28 -11.12 9.54
C ARG A 137 21.84 -11.54 9.31
N ALA A 138 21.03 -11.60 10.37
CA ALA A 138 19.63 -12.02 10.29
C ALA A 138 18.72 -11.11 9.43
N ILE A 139 19.14 -9.88 9.11
CA ILE A 139 18.46 -8.99 8.15
C ILE A 139 19.25 -8.78 6.84
N GLY A 140 20.22 -9.65 6.56
CA GLY A 140 20.95 -9.69 5.30
C GLY A 140 22.02 -8.60 5.15
N LEU A 141 22.61 -8.11 6.25
CA LEU A 141 23.64 -7.07 6.19
C LEU A 141 25.07 -7.58 5.96
N GLU A 142 25.28 -8.89 5.82
CA GLU A 142 26.62 -9.47 5.65
C GLU A 142 27.38 -8.86 4.47
N TRP A 143 26.77 -8.88 3.28
CA TRP A 143 27.39 -8.32 2.07
C TRP A 143 27.56 -6.80 2.17
N PHE A 144 26.56 -6.11 2.74
CA PHE A 144 26.59 -4.66 2.92
C PHE A 144 27.76 -4.22 3.80
N PHE A 145 28.01 -4.88 4.93
CA PHE A 145 29.14 -4.54 5.80
C PHE A 145 30.49 -4.92 5.20
N ALA A 146 30.56 -6.01 4.44
CA ALA A 146 31.77 -6.37 3.70
C ALA A 146 32.12 -5.35 2.60
N HIS A 147 31.13 -4.64 2.04
CA HIS A 147 31.31 -3.70 0.93
C HIS A 147 30.68 -2.32 1.23
N ALA A 148 30.89 -1.77 2.43
CA ALA A 148 30.12 -0.63 2.97
C ALA A 148 29.96 0.58 2.01
N GLY A 149 31.00 0.95 1.24
CA GLY A 149 30.90 2.04 0.27
C GLY A 149 29.93 1.74 -0.88
N GLU A 150 30.04 0.56 -1.49
CA GLU A 150 29.13 0.10 -2.54
C GLU A 150 27.73 -0.19 -1.97
N GLY A 151 27.67 -0.77 -0.78
CA GLY A 151 26.43 -1.02 -0.06
C GLY A 151 25.64 0.25 0.20
N LEU A 152 26.30 1.33 0.65
CA LEU A 152 25.65 2.62 0.86
C LEU A 152 25.12 3.20 -0.45
N LEU A 153 25.90 3.13 -1.53
CA LEU A 153 25.43 3.55 -2.85
C LEU A 153 24.19 2.76 -3.27
N LYS A 154 24.24 1.42 -3.17
CA LYS A 154 23.12 0.55 -3.53
C LYS A 154 21.89 0.77 -2.64
N LEU A 155 22.06 1.05 -1.36
CA LEU A 155 20.97 1.42 -0.47
C LEU A 155 20.31 2.73 -0.94
N MET A 156 21.11 3.74 -1.29
CA MET A 156 20.61 5.02 -1.78
C MET A 156 19.93 4.91 -3.16
N THR A 157 20.37 4.00 -4.02
CA THR A 157 19.74 3.71 -5.32
C THR A 157 18.61 2.66 -5.25
N LEU A 158 18.28 2.16 -4.05
CA LEU A 158 17.29 1.09 -3.82
C LEU A 158 17.65 -0.25 -4.52
N SER A 159 18.93 -0.45 -4.84
CA SER A 159 19.50 -1.69 -5.36
C SER A 159 20.04 -2.60 -4.26
N PHE A 160 19.92 -2.18 -3.01
CA PHE A 160 20.11 -3.01 -1.82
C PHE A 160 18.98 -2.70 -0.83
N THR A 161 18.30 -3.74 -0.35
CA THR A 161 17.22 -3.62 0.63
C THR A 161 17.45 -4.63 1.76
N PRO A 162 17.62 -4.17 3.02
CA PRO A 162 17.57 -5.06 4.17
C PRO A 162 16.26 -5.85 4.16
N THR A 163 16.29 -7.07 4.70
CA THR A 163 15.08 -7.89 4.87
C THR A 163 13.96 -7.06 5.54
N PHE A 164 12.71 -7.29 5.12
CA PHE A 164 11.48 -6.59 5.54
C PHE A 164 11.18 -5.25 4.85
N LEU A 165 12.11 -4.69 4.08
CA LEU A 165 11.96 -3.33 3.53
C LEU A 165 11.55 -3.28 2.06
N ASP A 166 11.28 -4.42 1.43
CA ASP A 166 11.09 -4.55 -0.02
C ASP A 166 9.80 -3.90 -0.55
N ILE A 167 8.79 -3.68 0.30
CA ILE A 167 7.48 -3.17 -0.14
C ILE A 167 7.48 -1.65 -0.42
N LEU A 168 8.35 -0.88 0.25
CA LEU A 168 8.40 0.58 0.07
C LEU A 168 9.06 1.00 -1.26
N PRO A 169 10.20 0.42 -1.68
CA PRO A 169 10.78 0.67 -3.01
C PRO A 169 9.79 0.41 -4.14
N MET A 170 9.10 -0.72 -4.10
CA MET A 170 8.02 -1.03 -5.04
C MET A 170 6.98 0.10 -5.07
N TYR A 171 6.49 0.54 -3.91
CA TYR A 171 5.51 1.64 -3.84
C TYR A 171 6.01 2.96 -4.45
N LEU A 172 7.31 3.27 -4.40
CA LEU A 172 7.88 4.44 -5.08
C LEU A 172 7.72 4.34 -6.60
N VAL A 173 7.99 3.17 -7.18
CA VAL A 173 7.82 2.90 -8.61
C VAL A 173 6.34 2.98 -9.00
N LEU A 174 5.45 2.40 -8.18
CA LEU A 174 4.00 2.48 -8.41
C LEU A 174 3.49 3.93 -8.40
N LEU A 175 3.98 4.76 -7.49
CA LEU A 175 3.68 6.19 -7.50
C LEU A 175 4.22 6.89 -8.75
N ALA A 176 5.43 6.54 -9.19
CA ALA A 176 6.03 7.10 -10.41
C ALA A 176 5.25 6.71 -11.68
N MET A 177 4.55 5.58 -11.67
CA MET A 177 3.64 5.16 -12.74
C MET A 177 2.32 5.94 -12.75
N VAL A 178 1.90 6.57 -11.62
CA VAL A 178 0.60 7.27 -11.52
C VAL A 178 0.42 8.36 -12.58
N PRO A 179 1.38 9.28 -12.82
CA PRO A 179 1.28 10.22 -13.93
C PRO A 179 0.98 9.46 -15.22
N VAL A 180 1.84 8.55 -15.67
CA VAL A 180 1.64 7.79 -16.93
C VAL A 180 0.23 7.19 -17.04
N MET A 181 -0.25 6.50 -15.99
CA MET A 181 -1.58 5.89 -15.98
C MET A 181 -2.71 6.91 -16.04
N MET A 182 -2.57 8.07 -15.41
CA MET A 182 -3.54 9.16 -15.53
C MET A 182 -3.62 9.68 -16.97
N GLY A 183 -2.54 9.64 -17.73
CA GLY A 183 -2.46 10.21 -19.09
C GLY A 183 -3.08 9.28 -20.10
N LEU A 184 -2.83 7.98 -19.91
CA LEU A 184 -3.59 6.93 -20.56
C LEU A 184 -5.08 7.09 -20.29
N ALA A 185 -5.48 7.36 -19.04
CA ALA A 185 -6.87 7.55 -18.66
C ALA A 185 -7.53 8.80 -19.27
N MET A 186 -6.74 9.84 -19.61
CA MET A 186 -7.23 11.02 -20.34
C MET A 186 -7.62 10.70 -21.79
N LEU A 187 -6.99 9.69 -22.40
CA LEU A 187 -7.32 9.22 -23.74
C LEU A 187 -8.52 8.26 -23.70
N SER A 188 -8.49 7.30 -22.78
CA SER A 188 -9.60 6.37 -22.53
C SER A 188 -9.42 5.64 -21.21
N ARG A 189 -10.51 5.38 -20.50
CA ARG A 189 -10.51 4.64 -19.22
C ARG A 189 -10.03 3.19 -19.37
N LEU A 190 -10.01 2.64 -20.58
CA LEU A 190 -9.56 1.27 -20.86
C LEU A 190 -8.04 1.16 -21.06
N LEU A 191 -7.38 2.23 -21.50
CA LEU A 191 -5.93 2.22 -21.74
C LEU A 191 -5.08 1.92 -20.48
N PRO A 192 -5.35 2.51 -19.30
CA PRO A 192 -4.60 2.12 -18.10
C PRO A 192 -4.83 0.65 -17.73
N LEU A 193 -6.05 0.12 -17.92
CA LEU A 193 -6.35 -1.30 -17.66
C LEU A 193 -5.59 -2.23 -18.61
N LEU A 194 -5.52 -1.86 -19.89
CA LEU A 194 -4.73 -2.58 -20.88
C LEU A 194 -3.23 -2.53 -20.54
N ALA A 195 -2.71 -1.36 -20.17
CA ALA A 195 -1.31 -1.21 -19.75
C ALA A 195 -0.98 -2.07 -18.53
N MET A 196 -1.88 -2.10 -17.53
CA MET A 196 -1.73 -2.98 -16.36
C MET A 196 -1.65 -4.45 -16.77
N ALA A 197 -2.56 -4.91 -17.63
CA ALA A 197 -2.61 -6.30 -18.07
C ALA A 197 -1.37 -6.68 -18.89
N LEU A 198 -0.98 -5.85 -19.85
CA LEU A 198 0.18 -6.10 -20.71
C LEU A 198 1.48 -6.15 -19.90
N MET A 199 1.64 -5.25 -18.92
CA MET A 199 2.83 -5.23 -18.07
C MET A 199 2.89 -6.47 -17.18
N TRP A 200 1.76 -6.88 -16.60
CA TRP A 200 1.70 -8.12 -15.81
C TRP A 200 2.01 -9.35 -16.67
N PHE A 201 1.42 -9.48 -17.87
CA PHE A 201 1.74 -10.56 -18.81
C PHE A 201 3.21 -10.57 -19.23
N ALA A 202 3.80 -9.40 -19.46
CA ALA A 202 5.22 -9.30 -19.77
C ALA A 202 6.11 -9.85 -18.64
N VAL A 203 5.74 -9.63 -17.38
CA VAL A 203 6.43 -10.27 -16.25
C VAL A 203 6.25 -11.78 -16.28
N GLN A 204 5.02 -12.29 -16.47
CA GLN A 204 4.79 -13.74 -16.46
C GLN A 204 5.52 -14.48 -17.58
N ILE A 205 5.75 -13.83 -18.73
CA ILE A 205 6.40 -14.44 -19.89
C ILE A 205 7.91 -14.26 -19.88
N TYR A 206 8.40 -13.07 -19.50
CA TYR A 206 9.80 -12.68 -19.65
C TYR A 206 10.55 -12.51 -18.32
N GLY A 207 9.88 -12.59 -17.18
CA GLY A 207 10.50 -12.42 -15.86
C GLY A 207 11.10 -11.03 -15.62
N VAL A 208 10.54 -9.98 -16.24
CA VAL A 208 11.08 -8.61 -16.14
C VAL A 208 11.01 -8.13 -14.69
N ASN A 209 12.16 -7.83 -14.09
CA ASN A 209 12.25 -7.28 -12.74
C ASN A 209 13.44 -6.32 -12.61
N LEU A 210 13.53 -5.59 -11.49
CA LEU A 210 14.62 -4.68 -11.17
C LEU A 210 15.70 -5.37 -10.32
N PRO A 211 16.99 -5.02 -10.52
CA PRO A 211 18.06 -5.52 -9.67
C PRO A 211 17.93 -4.97 -8.25
N GLY A 212 18.06 -5.84 -7.24
CA GLY A 212 18.06 -5.45 -5.83
C GLY A 212 18.18 -6.64 -4.89
N GLY A 213 17.62 -6.56 -3.69
CA GLY A 213 17.75 -7.59 -2.65
C GLY A 213 18.98 -7.41 -1.76
N GLN A 214 19.39 -8.47 -1.08
CA GLN A 214 20.45 -8.43 -0.06
C GLN A 214 21.85 -8.76 -0.62
N MET A 215 21.92 -9.31 -1.83
CA MET A 215 23.17 -9.74 -2.45
C MET A 215 23.22 -9.41 -3.95
N PRO A 216 24.42 -9.24 -4.54
CA PRO A 216 24.56 -9.09 -5.98
C PRO A 216 23.90 -10.22 -6.76
N GLY A 217 23.23 -9.89 -7.87
CA GLY A 217 22.54 -10.87 -8.72
C GLY A 217 21.10 -11.17 -8.30
N MET A 218 20.64 -10.67 -7.16
CA MET A 218 19.24 -10.73 -6.76
C MET A 218 18.39 -9.67 -7.47
N VAL A 219 17.07 -9.87 -7.40
CA VAL A 219 16.05 -8.97 -7.92
C VAL A 219 15.14 -8.47 -6.79
N TRP A 220 14.31 -7.46 -7.07
CA TRP A 220 13.34 -6.97 -6.09
C TRP A 220 12.33 -8.06 -5.74
N PHE A 221 12.14 -8.31 -4.44
CA PHE A 221 11.17 -9.28 -3.97
C PHE A 221 9.74 -8.88 -4.31
N PHE A 222 9.38 -7.61 -4.25
CA PHE A 222 8.10 -7.14 -4.77
C PHE A 222 8.31 -6.52 -6.15
N ASP A 223 8.10 -7.31 -7.20
CA ASP A 223 8.25 -6.86 -8.58
C ASP A 223 7.24 -5.75 -8.90
N PRO A 224 7.67 -4.49 -9.12
CA PRO A 224 6.75 -3.39 -9.35
C PRO A 224 5.94 -3.56 -10.65
N PHE A 225 6.45 -4.29 -11.64
CA PHE A 225 5.78 -4.50 -12.93
C PHE A 225 4.64 -5.52 -12.83
N ALA A 226 4.72 -6.44 -11.86
CA ALA A 226 3.63 -7.36 -11.53
C ALA A 226 2.65 -6.74 -10.51
N TRP A 227 3.18 -6.23 -9.40
CA TRP A 227 2.38 -5.74 -8.26
C TRP A 227 1.63 -4.44 -8.56
N GLN A 228 1.99 -3.72 -9.62
CA GLN A 228 1.18 -2.63 -10.13
C GLN A 228 -0.25 -3.05 -10.45
N LEU A 229 -0.50 -4.32 -10.79
CA LEU A 229 -1.84 -4.84 -11.01
C LEU A 229 -2.72 -4.63 -9.77
N VAL A 230 -2.24 -5.04 -8.57
CA VAL A 230 -3.01 -4.88 -7.31
C VAL A 230 -3.23 -3.41 -6.98
N PHE A 231 -2.19 -2.59 -7.12
CA PHE A 231 -2.23 -1.17 -6.81
C PHE A 231 -3.20 -0.43 -7.72
N PHE A 232 -3.07 -0.59 -9.03
CA PHE A 232 -3.91 0.09 -9.98
C PHE A 232 -5.33 -0.47 -10.05
N THR A 233 -5.59 -1.71 -9.62
CA THR A 233 -6.97 -2.17 -9.39
C THR A 233 -7.64 -1.36 -8.28
N GLY A 234 -6.97 -1.12 -7.16
CA GLY A 234 -7.47 -0.22 -6.10
C GLY A 234 -7.64 1.22 -6.59
N PHE A 235 -6.66 1.72 -7.35
CA PHE A 235 -6.70 3.06 -7.94
C PHE A 235 -7.86 3.21 -8.94
N ALA A 236 -8.08 2.21 -9.80
CA ALA A 236 -9.11 2.19 -10.83
C ALA A 236 -10.52 2.21 -10.22
N PHE A 237 -10.76 1.50 -9.11
CA PHE A 237 -12.01 1.62 -8.36
C PHE A 237 -12.22 3.03 -7.80
N GLY A 238 -11.18 3.63 -7.20
CA GLY A 238 -11.28 4.97 -6.63
C GLY A 238 -11.47 6.07 -7.68
N MET A 239 -10.89 5.89 -8.86
CA MET A 239 -11.08 6.77 -10.03
C MET A 239 -12.33 6.45 -10.86
N ARG A 240 -13.03 5.34 -10.57
CA ARG A 240 -14.16 4.81 -11.35
C ARG A 240 -13.82 4.57 -12.83
N TRP A 241 -12.61 4.06 -13.10
CA TRP A 241 -12.27 3.50 -14.41
C TRP A 241 -12.96 2.16 -14.65
N ILE A 242 -13.17 1.41 -13.57
CA ILE A 242 -13.97 0.20 -13.52
C ILE A 242 -15.20 0.42 -12.63
N PRO A 243 -16.35 -0.22 -12.94
CA PRO A 243 -17.53 -0.13 -12.10
C PRO A 243 -17.27 -0.79 -10.74
N VAL A 244 -17.77 -0.16 -9.67
CA VAL A 244 -17.74 -0.77 -8.34
C VAL A 244 -18.81 -1.87 -8.30
N PRO A 245 -18.47 -3.11 -7.91
CA PRO A 245 -19.43 -4.20 -7.88
C PRO A 245 -20.52 -3.96 -6.83
N THR A 246 -21.68 -4.57 -7.02
CA THR A 246 -22.70 -4.67 -5.97
C THR A 246 -22.28 -5.73 -4.96
N PHE A 247 -22.42 -5.39 -3.68
CA PHE A 247 -22.03 -6.23 -2.55
C PHE A 247 -23.23 -7.05 -2.08
N GLU A 248 -23.56 -8.08 -2.84
CA GLU A 248 -24.72 -8.94 -2.63
C GLU A 248 -24.30 -10.41 -2.40
N ARG A 249 -25.09 -11.15 -1.61
CA ARG A 249 -24.84 -12.59 -1.34
C ARG A 249 -25.36 -13.49 -2.46
N GLY A 250 -25.05 -13.14 -3.71
CA GLY A 250 -25.45 -13.86 -4.92
C GLY A 250 -24.46 -14.96 -5.33
N ALA A 251 -24.55 -15.42 -6.59
CA ALA A 251 -23.70 -16.48 -7.12
C ALA A 251 -22.20 -16.15 -7.04
N LEU A 252 -21.80 -14.91 -7.35
CA LEU A 252 -20.40 -14.47 -7.25
C LEU A 252 -19.87 -14.57 -5.82
N PHE A 253 -20.68 -14.22 -4.81
CA PHE A 253 -20.29 -14.31 -3.41
C PHE A 253 -19.99 -15.76 -3.02
N TRP A 254 -20.89 -16.68 -3.36
CA TRP A 254 -20.71 -18.10 -3.05
C TRP A 254 -19.58 -18.75 -3.86
N LEU A 255 -19.35 -18.30 -5.09
CA LEU A 255 -18.18 -18.73 -5.88
C LEU A 255 -16.87 -18.30 -5.21
N CYS A 256 -16.79 -17.03 -4.78
CA CYS A 256 -15.64 -16.55 -4.01
C CYS A 256 -15.48 -17.32 -2.69
N VAL A 257 -16.56 -17.54 -1.93
CA VAL A 257 -16.50 -18.34 -0.69
C VAL A 257 -16.01 -19.76 -0.98
N ALA A 258 -16.51 -20.44 -2.01
CA ALA A 258 -16.06 -21.76 -2.39
C ALA A 258 -14.57 -21.78 -2.74
N PHE A 259 -14.10 -20.80 -3.49
CA PHE A 259 -12.68 -20.67 -3.83
C PHE A 259 -11.80 -20.43 -2.58
N LEU A 260 -12.26 -19.58 -1.65
CA LEU A 260 -11.55 -19.33 -0.38
C LEU A 260 -11.53 -20.56 0.52
N LEU A 261 -12.61 -21.35 0.57
CA LEU A 261 -12.62 -22.60 1.34
C LEU A 261 -11.72 -23.65 0.70
N ALA A 262 -11.70 -23.72 -0.64
CA ALA A 262 -10.85 -24.64 -1.38
C ALA A 262 -9.34 -24.29 -1.28
N SER A 263 -8.99 -23.03 -1.01
CA SER A 263 -7.59 -22.63 -0.83
C SER A 263 -7.03 -23.06 0.54
N VAL A 264 -7.85 -23.28 1.56
CA VAL A 264 -7.37 -23.59 2.92
C VAL A 264 -6.53 -24.89 2.99
N PRO A 265 -6.97 -26.04 2.46
CA PRO A 265 -6.20 -27.29 2.57
C PRO A 265 -4.84 -27.24 1.87
N VAL A 266 -4.71 -26.40 0.84
CA VAL A 266 -3.47 -26.26 0.06
C VAL A 266 -2.60 -25.08 0.54
N ASN A 267 -2.91 -24.44 1.66
CA ASN A 267 -2.10 -23.34 2.19
C ASN A 267 -1.83 -23.47 3.70
N PHE A 268 -2.74 -24.10 4.44
CA PHE A 268 -2.61 -24.22 5.89
C PHE A 268 -1.68 -25.38 6.25
N TRP A 269 -0.63 -25.05 7.02
CA TRP A 269 0.46 -25.95 7.38
C TRP A 269 -0.01 -27.29 7.95
N ALA A 270 -1.09 -27.29 8.74
CA ALA A 270 -1.64 -28.52 9.32
C ALA A 270 -2.10 -29.54 8.25
N PHE A 271 -2.44 -29.09 7.05
CA PHE A 271 -2.75 -29.97 5.92
C PHE A 271 -1.52 -30.24 5.06
N THR A 272 -0.77 -29.21 4.67
CA THR A 272 0.37 -29.35 3.74
C THR A 272 1.53 -30.16 4.33
N ASP A 273 1.75 -30.07 5.64
CA ASP A 273 2.83 -30.80 6.32
C ASP A 273 2.48 -32.29 6.53
N ASN A 274 1.18 -32.63 6.49
CA ASN A 274 0.68 -33.99 6.72
C ASN A 274 0.25 -34.71 5.43
N VAL A 275 0.01 -33.97 4.34
CA VAL A 275 -0.43 -34.52 3.05
C VAL A 275 0.41 -33.93 1.92
N ALA A 276 1.42 -34.67 1.47
CA ALA A 276 2.37 -34.23 0.44
C ALA A 276 1.69 -33.73 -0.85
N ALA A 277 0.63 -34.40 -1.29
CA ALA A 277 -0.14 -33.99 -2.47
C ALA A 277 -0.72 -32.57 -2.35
N LEU A 278 -1.10 -32.12 -1.15
CA LEU A 278 -1.60 -30.76 -0.94
C LEU A 278 -0.47 -29.73 -1.02
N ALA A 279 0.73 -30.07 -0.56
CA ALA A 279 1.93 -29.25 -0.72
C ALA A 279 2.37 -29.16 -2.19
N ASP A 280 2.29 -30.25 -2.94
CA ASP A 280 2.58 -30.25 -4.38
C ASP A 280 1.59 -29.38 -5.15
N ILE A 281 0.30 -29.45 -4.81
CA ILE A 281 -0.73 -28.58 -5.38
C ILE A 281 -0.44 -27.11 -5.03
N HIS A 282 -0.03 -26.82 -3.79
CA HIS A 282 0.39 -25.47 -3.40
C HIS A 282 1.51 -24.95 -4.30
N ASN A 283 2.60 -25.72 -4.42
CA ASN A 283 3.78 -25.35 -5.19
C ASN A 283 3.48 -25.19 -6.69
N TRP A 284 2.50 -25.94 -7.21
CA TRP A 284 2.03 -25.77 -8.57
C TRP A 284 1.29 -24.45 -8.79
N PHE A 285 0.46 -24.02 -7.84
CA PHE A 285 -0.23 -22.73 -7.91
C PHE A 285 0.68 -21.53 -7.58
N VAL A 286 1.62 -21.72 -6.65
CA VAL A 286 2.52 -20.69 -6.15
C VAL A 286 3.95 -21.26 -6.16
N PRO A 287 4.65 -21.17 -7.30
CA PRO A 287 6.07 -21.52 -7.37
C PRO A 287 6.90 -20.59 -6.46
N GLU A 288 8.19 -20.91 -6.29
CA GLU A 288 9.11 -20.23 -5.35
C GLU A 288 9.13 -18.69 -5.54
N ASP A 289 9.16 -18.22 -6.78
CA ASP A 289 9.11 -16.82 -7.18
C ASP A 289 7.69 -16.30 -7.43
N GLY A 290 6.66 -17.12 -7.19
CA GLY A 290 5.28 -16.82 -7.51
C GLY A 290 4.72 -15.62 -6.73
N LYS A 291 5.22 -15.39 -5.50
CA LYS A 291 4.95 -14.16 -4.75
C LYS A 291 5.65 -12.96 -5.34
N THR A 292 6.90 -13.14 -5.77
CA THR A 292 7.71 -12.07 -6.37
C THR A 292 7.01 -11.48 -7.57
N HIS A 293 6.54 -12.34 -8.47
CA HIS A 293 5.91 -11.96 -9.73
C HIS A 293 4.38 -11.93 -9.67
N LEU A 294 3.77 -11.96 -8.47
CA LEU A 294 2.31 -11.91 -8.26
C LEU A 294 1.56 -12.85 -9.21
N VAL A 295 1.73 -14.16 -9.05
CA VAL A 295 1.01 -15.13 -9.88
C VAL A 295 -0.50 -15.02 -9.69
N LEU A 296 -1.24 -15.38 -10.73
CA LEU A 296 -2.69 -15.17 -10.81
C LEU A 296 -3.48 -15.69 -9.59
N PRO A 297 -3.17 -16.85 -8.99
CA PRO A 297 -3.85 -17.33 -7.78
C PRO A 297 -3.83 -16.33 -6.61
N LEU A 298 -2.72 -15.62 -6.37
CA LEU A 298 -2.62 -14.62 -5.30
C LEU A 298 -3.60 -13.48 -5.55
N TYR A 299 -3.62 -12.98 -6.79
CA TYR A 299 -4.47 -11.86 -7.18
C TYR A 299 -5.96 -12.21 -7.10
N LEU A 300 -6.36 -13.37 -7.65
CA LEU A 300 -7.76 -13.82 -7.59
C LEU A 300 -8.20 -14.15 -6.16
N HIS A 301 -7.30 -14.73 -5.35
CA HIS A 301 -7.58 -15.01 -3.95
C HIS A 301 -7.78 -13.72 -3.16
N PHE A 302 -6.92 -12.74 -3.35
CA PHE A 302 -7.07 -11.42 -2.73
C PHE A 302 -8.40 -10.75 -3.14
N LEU A 303 -8.74 -10.72 -4.43
CA LEU A 303 -10.00 -10.14 -4.88
C LEU A 303 -11.22 -10.86 -4.32
N SER A 304 -11.16 -12.19 -4.20
CA SER A 304 -12.22 -13.00 -3.60
C SER A 304 -12.39 -12.68 -2.11
N CYS A 305 -11.28 -12.59 -1.36
CA CYS A 305 -11.27 -12.12 0.02
C CYS A 305 -11.90 -10.73 0.14
N ALA A 306 -11.45 -9.77 -0.68
CA ALA A 306 -11.96 -8.41 -0.65
C ALA A 306 -13.46 -8.36 -0.94
N TYR A 307 -13.94 -9.09 -1.96
CA TYR A 307 -15.37 -9.13 -2.30
C TYR A 307 -16.23 -9.73 -1.20
N VAL A 308 -15.84 -10.88 -0.65
CA VAL A 308 -16.58 -11.57 0.43
C VAL A 308 -16.60 -10.70 1.68
N VAL A 309 -15.44 -10.19 2.12
CA VAL A 309 -15.34 -9.39 3.33
C VAL A 309 -16.11 -8.08 3.18
N LEU A 310 -16.00 -7.38 2.04
CA LEU A 310 -16.77 -6.16 1.81
C LEU A 310 -18.28 -6.44 1.77
N THR A 311 -18.71 -7.56 1.22
CA THR A 311 -20.13 -7.99 1.22
C THR A 311 -20.65 -8.25 2.63
N LEU A 312 -19.82 -8.82 3.52
CA LEU A 312 -20.20 -9.05 4.91
C LEU A 312 -20.14 -7.77 5.75
N VAL A 313 -19.23 -6.84 5.42
CA VAL A 313 -19.00 -5.61 6.16
C VAL A 313 -19.92 -4.46 5.73
N ASP A 314 -20.39 -4.44 4.47
CA ASP A 314 -21.20 -3.31 3.96
C ASP A 314 -22.44 -2.99 4.83
N PRO A 315 -23.21 -3.99 5.33
CA PRO A 315 -24.36 -3.73 6.22
C PRO A 315 -23.97 -3.07 7.55
N ILE A 316 -22.75 -3.29 8.03
CA ILE A 316 -22.25 -2.79 9.33
C ILE A 316 -21.16 -1.72 9.17
N LYS A 317 -20.93 -1.19 7.96
CA LYS A 317 -19.80 -0.29 7.67
C LYS A 317 -19.75 0.95 8.56
N ALA A 318 -20.91 1.46 8.98
CA ALA A 318 -21.00 2.59 9.90
C ALA A 318 -20.43 2.26 11.29
N ARG A 319 -20.56 0.99 11.73
CA ARG A 319 -20.11 0.51 13.04
C ARG A 319 -18.61 0.28 13.11
N LEU A 320 -17.90 0.21 11.98
CA LEU A 320 -16.43 0.07 11.97
C LEU A 320 -15.73 1.20 12.74
N ILE A 321 -16.35 2.39 12.80
CA ILE A 321 -15.84 3.52 13.56
C ILE A 321 -15.76 3.25 15.07
N GLU A 322 -16.52 2.28 15.59
CA GLU A 322 -16.50 1.85 16.99
C GLU A 322 -15.15 1.21 17.34
N VAL A 323 -14.46 0.59 16.38
CA VAL A 323 -13.12 -0.02 16.55
C VAL A 323 -12.01 1.04 16.41
N ARG A 324 -12.09 2.07 17.25
CA ARG A 324 -11.26 3.29 17.17
C ARG A 324 -9.75 3.03 17.07
N PRO A 325 -9.13 2.08 17.82
CA PRO A 325 -7.70 1.82 17.71
C PRO A 325 -7.28 1.39 16.30
N VAL A 326 -8.06 0.51 15.66
CA VAL A 326 -7.78 0.03 14.29
C VAL A 326 -7.89 1.16 13.28
N ILE A 327 -8.97 1.95 13.36
CA ILE A 327 -9.16 3.14 12.51
C ILE A 327 -8.00 4.11 12.66
N LEU A 328 -7.61 4.42 13.91
CA LEU A 328 -6.54 5.35 14.20
C LEU A 328 -5.20 4.92 13.59
N VAL A 329 -4.87 3.63 13.72
CA VAL A 329 -3.65 3.05 13.13
C VAL A 329 -3.70 3.19 11.60
N GLY A 330 -4.81 2.80 10.96
CA GLY A 330 -4.95 2.91 9.51
C GLY A 330 -4.90 4.33 8.97
N GLN A 331 -5.32 5.32 9.76
CA GLN A 331 -5.23 6.74 9.41
C GLN A 331 -3.79 7.25 9.35
N GLN A 332 -2.87 6.60 10.06
CA GLN A 332 -1.46 6.98 10.17
C GLN A 332 -0.52 5.96 9.50
N ALA A 333 -1.00 5.28 8.46
CA ALA A 333 -0.35 4.11 7.86
C ALA A 333 1.16 4.18 7.64
N LEU A 334 1.73 5.32 7.16
CA LEU A 334 3.19 5.39 6.96
C LEU A 334 3.96 5.32 8.28
N ALA A 335 3.51 6.06 9.30
CA ALA A 335 4.17 6.06 10.61
C ALA A 335 4.00 4.71 11.32
N THR A 336 2.80 4.14 11.25
CA THR A 336 2.52 2.83 11.86
C THR A 336 3.18 1.69 11.09
N PHE A 337 3.37 1.80 9.78
CA PHE A 337 4.15 0.83 8.99
C PHE A 337 5.60 0.83 9.46
N MET A 338 6.25 2.00 9.50
CA MET A 338 7.65 2.09 9.98
C MET A 338 7.78 1.55 11.41
N ALA A 339 6.87 1.93 12.29
CA ALA A 339 6.86 1.42 13.66
C ALA A 339 6.61 -0.10 13.72
N SER A 340 5.75 -0.67 12.86
CA SER A 340 5.47 -2.10 12.86
C SER A 340 6.72 -2.93 12.59
N ILE A 341 7.55 -2.52 11.62
CA ILE A 341 8.79 -3.24 11.30
C ILE A 341 9.81 -3.11 12.44
N ILE A 342 10.00 -1.90 12.99
CA ILE A 342 10.94 -1.68 14.11
C ILE A 342 10.50 -2.44 15.35
N LEU A 343 9.22 -2.35 15.73
CA LEU A 343 8.68 -3.02 16.91
C LEU A 343 8.68 -4.54 16.76
N ALA A 344 8.39 -5.07 15.56
CA ALA A 344 8.46 -6.50 15.30
C ALA A 344 9.90 -7.01 15.44
N TRP A 345 10.87 -6.27 14.88
CA TRP A 345 12.27 -6.63 14.95
C TRP A 345 12.82 -6.60 16.38
N VAL A 346 12.58 -5.49 17.11
CA VAL A 346 12.96 -5.36 18.53
C VAL A 346 12.22 -6.40 19.39
N GLY A 347 10.94 -6.66 19.11
CA GLY A 347 10.17 -7.69 19.80
C GLY A 347 10.80 -9.08 19.64
N GLY A 348 11.29 -9.41 18.44
CA GLY A 348 12.07 -10.62 18.20
C GLY A 348 13.32 -10.70 19.08
N MET A 349 14.11 -9.62 19.14
CA MET A 349 15.32 -9.58 19.99
C MET A 349 14.97 -9.74 21.47
N VAL A 350 13.89 -9.11 21.94
CA VAL A 350 13.43 -9.24 23.33
C VAL A 350 13.08 -10.70 23.63
N LEU A 351 12.36 -11.37 22.72
CA LEU A 351 12.01 -12.78 22.85
C LEU A 351 13.23 -13.71 22.89
N ASP A 352 14.30 -13.36 22.19
CA ASP A 352 15.56 -14.12 22.26
C ASP A 352 16.23 -14.04 23.63
N GLN A 353 15.92 -13.00 24.42
CA GLN A 353 16.47 -12.84 25.79
C GLN A 353 15.57 -13.45 26.87
N ILE A 354 14.25 -13.27 26.75
CA ILE A 354 13.28 -13.71 27.77
C ILE A 354 12.72 -15.11 27.50
N GLY A 355 13.09 -15.71 26.38
CA GLY A 355 12.53 -16.96 25.88
C GLY A 355 11.23 -16.78 25.08
N ARG A 356 10.88 -17.85 24.36
CA ARG A 356 9.77 -17.87 23.39
C ARG A 356 8.58 -18.69 23.87
N SER A 357 8.27 -18.65 25.17
CA SER A 357 7.04 -19.25 25.69
C SER A 357 5.81 -18.53 25.12
N GLU A 358 4.66 -19.20 25.03
CA GLU A 358 3.44 -18.58 24.53
C GLU A 358 2.99 -17.36 25.36
N VAL A 359 3.30 -17.34 26.66
CA VAL A 359 3.06 -16.18 27.52
C VAL A 359 3.97 -15.01 27.13
N ALA A 360 5.28 -15.26 26.92
CA ALA A 360 6.21 -14.23 26.47
C ALA A 360 5.81 -13.67 25.09
N LEU A 361 5.46 -14.56 24.15
CA LEU A 361 4.95 -14.20 22.83
C LEU A 361 3.68 -13.34 22.93
N ALA A 362 2.71 -13.74 23.76
CA ALA A 362 1.49 -12.97 23.96
C ALA A 362 1.79 -11.57 24.52
N LEU A 363 2.65 -11.46 25.54
CA LEU A 363 3.04 -10.18 26.13
C LEU A 363 3.72 -9.26 25.11
N VAL A 364 4.69 -9.78 24.33
CA VAL A 364 5.41 -9.00 23.33
C VAL A 364 4.51 -8.58 22.17
N ASN A 365 3.62 -9.47 21.69
CA ASN A 365 2.65 -9.13 20.66
C ASN A 365 1.67 -8.05 21.15
N LEU A 366 1.10 -8.19 22.35
CA LEU A 366 0.18 -7.21 22.92
C LEU A 366 0.87 -5.86 23.17
N ALA A 367 2.11 -5.87 23.65
CA ALA A 367 2.92 -4.66 23.83
C ALA A 367 3.19 -3.96 22.49
N GLY A 368 3.51 -4.71 21.43
CA GLY A 368 3.70 -4.14 20.09
C GLY A 368 2.41 -3.59 19.49
N VAL A 369 1.27 -4.27 19.66
CA VAL A 369 -0.06 -3.76 19.29
C VAL A 369 -0.37 -2.44 20.01
N ALA A 370 -0.12 -2.37 21.31
CA ALA A 370 -0.27 -1.12 22.07
C ALA A 370 0.70 -0.03 21.57
N GLY A 371 1.95 -0.39 21.28
CA GLY A 371 2.96 0.49 20.70
C GLY A 371 2.52 1.11 19.37
N LEU A 372 1.91 0.33 18.48
CA LEU A 372 1.36 0.84 17.22
C LEU A 372 0.24 1.85 17.44
N VAL A 373 -0.65 1.60 18.41
CA VAL A 373 -1.72 2.55 18.78
C VAL A 373 -1.11 3.84 19.34
N ILE A 374 -0.09 3.75 20.19
CA ILE A 374 0.63 4.91 20.75
C ILE A 374 1.29 5.73 19.63
N VAL A 375 2.00 5.09 18.70
CA VAL A 375 2.60 5.77 17.54
C VAL A 375 1.53 6.48 16.71
N ALA A 376 0.38 5.83 16.49
CA ALA A 376 -0.72 6.43 15.76
C ALA A 376 -1.32 7.65 16.50
N LEU A 377 -1.43 7.60 17.83
CA LEU A 377 -1.84 8.73 18.68
C LEU A 377 -0.85 9.91 18.57
N ILE A 378 0.45 9.63 18.66
CA ILE A 378 1.52 10.63 18.55
C ILE A 378 1.50 11.27 17.16
N ALA A 379 1.46 10.46 16.10
CA ALA A 379 1.41 10.94 14.71
C ALA A 379 0.16 11.80 14.45
N ARG A 380 -0.99 11.43 15.02
CA ARG A 380 -2.21 12.26 14.98
C ARG A 380 -1.99 13.59 15.70
N GLY A 381 -1.42 13.55 16.91
CA GLY A 381 -1.11 14.74 17.73
C GLY A 381 -0.30 15.79 16.97
N TYR A 382 0.81 15.38 16.36
CA TYR A 382 1.66 16.27 15.55
C TYR A 382 0.94 16.90 14.36
N LYS A 383 0.04 16.17 13.70
CA LYS A 383 -0.76 16.69 12.58
C LYS A 383 -1.85 17.66 13.04
N SER A 384 -2.44 17.45 14.21
CA SER A 384 -3.49 18.30 14.76
C SER A 384 -2.99 19.53 15.54
N GLY A 385 -1.72 19.52 15.98
CA GLY A 385 -1.12 20.58 16.78
C GLY A 385 -0.78 21.87 16.01
N PRO A 386 -0.27 22.92 16.70
CA PRO A 386 0.08 24.22 16.10
C PRO A 386 1.04 24.11 14.91
N ALA A 387 1.99 23.19 14.96
CA ALA A 387 2.94 22.91 13.88
C ALA A 387 2.26 22.35 12.61
N GLY A 388 1.23 21.50 12.76
CA GLY A 388 0.44 20.98 11.64
C GLY A 388 -0.50 22.03 11.04
N LYS A 389 -1.12 22.85 11.90
CA LYS A 389 -1.95 24.01 11.49
C LYS A 389 -1.12 25.07 10.77
N GLY A 390 0.13 25.30 11.20
CA GLY A 390 1.08 26.21 10.54
C GLY A 390 1.44 25.77 9.12
N LYS A 391 1.74 24.48 8.90
CA LYS A 391 2.01 23.94 7.55
C LYS A 391 0.80 24.06 6.61
N MET A 392 -0.41 23.82 7.10
CA MET A 392 -1.65 24.05 6.33
C MET A 392 -1.86 25.52 5.97
N LYS A 393 -1.53 26.43 6.88
CA LYS A 393 -1.68 27.89 6.68
C LYS A 393 -0.66 28.41 5.65
N VAL A 394 0.58 27.93 5.71
CA VAL A 394 1.65 28.26 4.74
C VAL A 394 1.32 27.69 3.35
N ALA A 395 0.91 26.42 3.26
CA ALA A 395 0.53 25.81 1.99
C ALA A 395 -0.63 26.55 1.31
N ARG A 396 -1.65 26.95 2.10
CA ARG A 396 -2.81 27.72 1.60
C ARG A 396 -2.45 29.15 1.22
N ALA A 397 -1.48 29.77 1.90
CA ALA A 397 -0.95 31.08 1.53
C ALA A 397 -0.14 31.00 0.22
N GLN A 398 0.63 29.93 0.01
CA GLN A 398 1.35 29.69 -1.24
C GLN A 398 0.40 29.40 -2.42
N GLU A 399 -0.67 28.63 -2.20
CA GLU A 399 -1.74 28.42 -3.18
C GLU A 399 -2.45 29.74 -3.57
N SER A 400 -2.78 30.57 -2.58
CA SER A 400 -3.41 31.86 -2.82
C SER A 400 -2.49 32.85 -3.53
N ALA A 401 -1.18 32.80 -3.26
CA ALA A 401 -0.19 33.62 -3.94
C ALA A 401 0.00 33.20 -5.40
N MET A 402 0.00 31.89 -5.69
CA MET A 402 0.06 31.39 -7.07
C MET A 402 -1.22 31.62 -7.87
N ALA A 403 -2.39 31.66 -7.21
CA ALA A 403 -3.67 32.00 -7.84
C ALA A 403 -3.80 33.52 -8.11
N GLY A 404 -3.15 34.37 -7.32
CA GLY A 404 -3.17 35.83 -7.47
C GLY A 404 -2.21 36.38 -8.53
N SER A 405 -1.27 35.56 -9.02
CA SER A 405 -0.23 35.97 -9.99
C SER A 405 -0.59 35.70 -11.46
N ALA A 406 -1.80 35.25 -11.77
CA ALA A 406 -2.26 35.20 -13.16
C ALA A 406 -2.48 36.64 -13.67
N PRO A 407 -1.81 37.09 -14.75
CA PRO A 407 -1.98 38.44 -15.25
C PRO A 407 -3.43 38.65 -15.68
N ARG A 408 -4.12 39.60 -15.03
CA ARG A 408 -5.40 40.10 -15.53
C ARG A 408 -5.11 40.75 -16.88
N LEU A 409 -5.48 40.09 -17.96
CA LEU A 409 -5.55 40.71 -19.27
C LEU A 409 -6.56 41.86 -19.17
N SER A 410 -6.04 43.08 -19.14
CA SER A 410 -6.83 44.28 -19.33
C SER A 410 -7.54 44.18 -20.68
N PRO A 411 -8.86 44.40 -20.75
CA PRO A 411 -9.55 44.45 -22.04
C PRO A 411 -8.95 45.59 -22.87
N GLN A 412 -8.41 45.25 -24.05
CA GLN A 412 -8.06 46.25 -25.05
C GLN A 412 -9.36 46.97 -25.47
N PRO A 413 -9.38 48.31 -25.51
CA PRO A 413 -10.49 49.04 -26.11
C PRO A 413 -10.53 48.73 -27.61
N ALA A 414 -11.74 48.51 -28.12
CA ALA A 414 -11.99 48.28 -29.53
C ALA A 414 -11.76 49.57 -30.33
N GLU A 415 -10.85 49.51 -31.29
CA GLU A 415 -10.88 50.30 -32.54
C GLU A 415 -10.64 49.36 -33.73
#